data_AF-A0A7J4N8V1-F1
#
_entry.id   AF-A0A7J4N8V1-F1
#
_cell.length_a   1.000
_cell.length_b   1.000
_cell.length_c   1.000
_cell.angle_alpha   90.00
_cell.angle_beta   90.00
_cell.angle_gamma   90.00
#
_symmetry.space_group_name_H-M   'P 1'
#
loop_
_entity.id
_entity.type
_entity.pdbx_description
1 polymer ?
#
loop_
_entity_poly.entity_id
_entity_poly.type
_entity_poly.pdbx_seq_one_letter_code
_entity_poly.pdbx_strand_id
1 'polypeptide(L)'
;MSFLGVDMTVKLKPKDLDYREVGVPASISLAFKTDDCRIDVTTRLIKGQGNLSLLTNASLRGEDWAVSVVVDPFMDVFRHMVEVRGLVDGACVELVMPEIVSYRKVSFALSDVPGVGALLSNIPIPIPGLKGVVNAGVYIKVLEGRTDQVVINEYELNPAGEDAGREWVELYNPTTEAVDLTGWTIETQHGIQGLGTLGGVMMPRTRMVYQFPGQALDNIGEGFPFEESMVLRDERGRRVDSAPFSTDCWNDERTWQRAKDAADRWEFKSGSRGSSNGRDLFSILDLDTVEQVYFAAVTESLYQLSSGELSMEALAMTIETALLRMLERLTSSILDKEVVAGLFVEVAVAEASSTVKSGMQMEVIWRCGTLRDALHDLASSARPLTLSLGNPFQAYLDGLPSANGIWLAMSAFGAVGVPKMICAPGYSTEVRYQASVAVDLGVLAKVFGLRTSGWSMEAGVEITDVPATAVPMFKAPYGTTLDIWLCKVTVQGVVH
;
A
#
# COMPACT_ATOMS: atom_id res chain seq x y z
N MET A 1 -21.24 25.69 -24.96
CA MET A 1 -20.82 26.33 -26.21
C MET A 1 -20.07 25.26 -27.00
N SER A 2 -20.44 25.01 -28.25
CA SER A 2 -19.78 24.01 -29.09
C SER A 2 -18.92 24.74 -30.13
N PHE A 3 -17.62 24.42 -30.19
CA PHE A 3 -16.70 25.01 -31.17
C PHE A 3 -15.71 23.95 -31.64
N LEU A 4 -15.63 23.73 -32.96
CA LEU A 4 -14.75 22.72 -33.58
C LEU A 4 -14.91 21.28 -33.03
N GLY A 5 -16.13 20.88 -32.67
CA GLY A 5 -16.42 19.53 -32.13
C GLY A 5 -16.12 19.37 -30.63
N VAL A 6 -15.75 20.46 -29.94
CA VAL A 6 -15.57 20.50 -28.50
C VAL A 6 -16.78 21.16 -27.85
N ASP A 7 -17.44 20.45 -26.94
CA ASP A 7 -18.51 20.95 -26.11
C ASP A 7 -17.95 21.47 -24.77
N MET A 8 -18.07 22.77 -24.56
CA MET A 8 -17.69 23.42 -23.30
C MET A 8 -18.94 23.78 -22.48
N THR A 9 -18.96 23.35 -21.23
CA THR A 9 -19.98 23.72 -20.23
C THR A 9 -19.33 24.42 -19.05
N VAL A 10 -19.79 25.62 -18.72
CA VAL A 10 -19.40 26.33 -17.50
C VAL A 10 -20.61 26.40 -16.58
N LYS A 11 -20.48 25.89 -15.35
CA LYS A 11 -21.51 26.02 -14.31
C LYS A 11 -20.97 26.93 -13.21
N LEU A 12 -21.76 27.92 -12.84
CA LEU A 12 -21.46 28.82 -11.73
C LEU A 12 -22.54 28.65 -10.66
N LYS A 13 -22.10 28.47 -9.42
CA LYS A 13 -22.95 28.45 -8.23
C LYS A 13 -22.40 29.47 -7.23
N PRO A 14 -22.59 30.78 -7.45
CA PRO A 14 -21.97 31.80 -6.61
C PRO A 14 -22.34 31.70 -5.13
N LYS A 15 -23.53 31.18 -4.82
CA LYS A 15 -23.96 30.92 -3.43
C LYS A 15 -23.02 29.96 -2.70
N ASP A 16 -22.36 29.05 -3.41
CA ASP A 16 -21.39 28.09 -2.88
C ASP A 16 -20.09 28.78 -2.39
N LEU A 17 -19.87 30.06 -2.71
CA LEU A 17 -18.78 30.87 -2.12
C LEU A 17 -19.09 31.32 -0.68
N ASP A 18 -20.36 31.50 -0.36
CA ASP A 18 -20.83 31.97 0.94
C ASP A 18 -21.09 30.81 1.92
N TYR A 19 -20.97 29.56 1.47
CA TYR A 19 -21.03 28.38 2.34
C TYR A 19 -19.84 28.41 3.32
N ARG A 20 -20.13 28.16 4.59
CA ARG A 20 -19.10 28.04 5.65
C ARG A 20 -18.27 26.75 5.57
N GLU A 21 -18.57 25.88 4.60
CA GLU A 21 -18.05 24.50 4.48
C GLU A 21 -17.41 24.25 3.10
N VAL A 22 -17.69 23.10 2.46
CA VAL A 22 -17.18 22.73 1.13
C VAL A 22 -18.20 23.03 0.05
N GLY A 23 -17.90 23.97 -0.86
CA GLY A 23 -18.77 24.35 -1.98
C GLY A 23 -18.08 24.17 -3.34
N VAL A 24 -18.85 24.01 -4.42
CA VAL A 24 -18.31 24.00 -5.80
C VAL A 24 -18.80 25.26 -6.54
N PRO A 25 -18.22 26.43 -6.23
CA PRO A 25 -18.69 27.70 -6.79
C PRO A 25 -18.57 27.82 -8.30
N ALA A 26 -17.65 27.07 -8.91
CA ALA A 26 -17.51 27.03 -10.35
C ALA A 26 -17.03 25.65 -10.82
N SER A 27 -17.51 25.22 -11.99
CA SER A 27 -16.95 24.10 -12.72
C SER A 27 -16.89 24.38 -14.21
N ILE A 28 -15.84 23.91 -14.87
CA ILE A 28 -15.65 23.97 -16.31
C ILE A 28 -15.52 22.53 -16.80
N SER A 29 -16.37 22.13 -17.74
CA SER A 29 -16.33 20.83 -18.39
C SER A 29 -16.07 21.02 -19.88
N LEU A 30 -15.17 20.23 -20.43
CA LEU A 30 -14.84 20.13 -21.84
C LEU A 30 -15.08 18.68 -22.26
N ALA A 31 -15.88 18.48 -23.29
CA ALA A 31 -16.10 17.18 -23.89
C ALA A 31 -15.73 17.23 -25.37
N PHE A 32 -15.02 16.23 -25.86
CA PHE A 32 -14.66 16.06 -27.25
C PHE A 32 -14.97 14.62 -27.66
N LYS A 33 -15.60 14.45 -28.82
CA LYS A 33 -15.94 13.12 -29.34
C LYS A 33 -15.56 13.02 -30.80
N THR A 34 -14.79 11.99 -31.13
CA THR A 34 -14.57 11.47 -32.48
C THR A 34 -15.18 10.08 -32.59
N ASP A 35 -15.18 9.49 -33.79
CA ASP A 35 -15.78 8.17 -34.02
C ASP A 35 -15.18 7.09 -33.10
N ASP A 36 -13.86 7.13 -32.87
CA ASP A 36 -13.14 6.10 -32.11
C ASP A 36 -12.69 6.56 -30.71
N CYS A 37 -13.04 7.78 -30.29
CA CYS A 37 -12.51 8.31 -29.03
C CYS A 37 -13.41 9.36 -28.37
N ARG A 38 -13.54 9.26 -27.05
CA ARG A 38 -14.23 10.26 -26.22
C ARG A 38 -13.28 10.79 -25.15
N ILE A 39 -13.20 12.12 -25.05
CA ILE A 39 -12.47 12.85 -24.03
C ILE A 39 -13.45 13.68 -23.23
N ASP A 40 -13.44 13.53 -21.91
CA ASP A 40 -14.17 14.40 -20.99
C ASP A 40 -13.19 14.94 -19.96
N VAL A 41 -13.13 16.26 -19.79
CA VAL A 41 -12.31 16.92 -18.78
C VAL A 41 -13.22 17.83 -17.97
N THR A 42 -13.22 17.70 -16.66
CA THR A 42 -13.94 18.62 -15.77
C THR A 42 -13.01 19.13 -14.68
N THR A 43 -12.89 20.45 -14.59
CA THR A 43 -12.18 21.13 -13.51
C THR A 43 -13.19 21.85 -12.63
N ARG A 44 -13.11 21.61 -11.33
CA ARG A 44 -13.96 22.20 -10.29
C ARG A 44 -13.12 23.11 -9.41
N LEU A 45 -13.63 24.32 -9.16
CA LEU A 45 -13.16 25.16 -8.08
C LEU A 45 -13.91 24.71 -6.82
N ILE A 46 -13.17 24.34 -5.78
CA ILE A 46 -13.71 23.87 -4.52
C ILE A 46 -13.39 24.91 -3.45
N LYS A 47 -14.39 25.42 -2.74
CA LYS A 47 -14.19 26.28 -1.57
C LYS A 47 -14.19 25.40 -0.34
N GLY A 48 -13.12 25.36 0.45
CA GLY A 48 -13.09 24.72 1.77
C GLY A 48 -13.18 25.73 2.92
N GLN A 49 -12.94 25.28 4.17
CA GLN A 49 -13.03 26.06 5.43
C GLN A 49 -11.97 27.18 5.60
N GLY A 50 -11.50 27.77 4.50
CA GLY A 50 -10.55 28.88 4.49
C GLY A 50 -9.97 29.14 3.10
N ASN A 51 -9.73 28.08 2.33
CA ASN A 51 -9.00 28.15 1.07
C ASN A 51 -9.88 27.79 -0.13
N LEU A 52 -9.46 28.22 -1.32
CA LEU A 52 -9.98 27.72 -2.59
C LEU A 52 -9.00 26.65 -3.10
N SER A 53 -9.55 25.58 -3.63
CA SER A 53 -8.86 24.42 -4.15
C SER A 53 -9.35 24.09 -5.55
N LEU A 54 -8.60 23.25 -6.26
CA LEU A 54 -8.91 22.85 -7.63
C LEU A 54 -8.91 21.34 -7.70
N LEU A 55 -9.96 20.79 -8.30
CA LEU A 55 -10.03 19.37 -8.61
C LEU A 55 -10.31 19.21 -10.09
N THR A 56 -9.40 18.57 -10.80
CA THR A 56 -9.58 18.21 -12.21
C THR A 56 -9.75 16.71 -12.33
N ASN A 57 -10.74 16.27 -13.08
CA ASN A 57 -10.83 14.89 -13.55
C ASN A 57 -10.86 14.89 -15.08
N ALA A 58 -10.22 13.90 -15.68
CA ALA A 58 -10.25 13.65 -17.10
C ALA A 58 -10.53 12.17 -17.37
N SER A 59 -11.21 11.86 -18.46
CA SER A 59 -11.36 10.51 -18.97
C SER A 59 -11.13 10.49 -20.47
N LEU A 60 -10.48 9.44 -20.94
CA LEU A 60 -10.16 9.17 -22.33
C LEU A 60 -10.54 7.72 -22.62
N ARG A 61 -11.31 7.47 -23.69
CA ARG A 61 -11.71 6.09 -24.06
C ARG A 61 -11.57 5.84 -25.54
N GLY A 62 -11.20 4.61 -25.88
CA GLY A 62 -11.32 4.02 -27.20
C GLY A 62 -12.24 2.79 -27.17
N GLU A 63 -12.14 1.92 -28.19
CA GLU A 63 -12.98 0.71 -28.31
C GLU A 63 -12.70 -0.31 -27.21
N ASP A 64 -11.43 -0.62 -26.96
CA ASP A 64 -10.98 -1.68 -26.02
C ASP A 64 -10.15 -1.15 -24.84
N TRP A 65 -10.12 0.17 -24.64
CA TRP A 65 -9.35 0.78 -23.57
C TRP A 65 -10.00 2.03 -22.99
N ALA A 66 -9.74 2.27 -21.71
CA ALA A 66 -10.18 3.45 -20.98
C ALA A 66 -9.05 3.96 -20.08
N VAL A 67 -8.87 5.27 -20.00
CA VAL A 67 -7.96 5.94 -19.06
C VAL A 67 -8.71 7.04 -18.33
N SER A 68 -8.49 7.11 -17.03
CA SER A 68 -8.97 8.13 -16.12
C SER A 68 -7.80 8.86 -15.49
N VAL A 69 -7.98 10.14 -15.21
CA VAL A 69 -7.01 10.95 -14.48
C VAL A 69 -7.77 11.81 -13.49
N VAL A 70 -7.29 11.87 -12.26
CA VAL A 70 -7.70 12.81 -11.22
C VAL A 70 -6.48 13.61 -10.81
N VAL A 71 -6.64 14.92 -10.69
CA VAL A 71 -5.61 15.84 -10.21
C VAL A 71 -6.20 16.74 -9.13
N ASP A 72 -5.67 16.61 -7.92
CA ASP A 72 -5.97 17.40 -6.73
C ASP A 72 -4.66 18.00 -6.18
N PRO A 73 -4.20 19.16 -6.69
CA PRO A 73 -2.89 19.73 -6.36
C PRO A 73 -2.65 19.96 -4.87
N PHE A 74 -3.71 20.11 -4.09
CA PHE A 74 -3.66 20.45 -2.67
C PHE A 74 -4.02 19.26 -1.76
N MET A 75 -4.40 18.12 -2.34
CA MET A 75 -4.84 16.93 -1.61
C MET A 75 -5.96 17.24 -0.61
N ASP A 76 -6.84 18.19 -0.97
CA ASP A 76 -7.96 18.62 -0.14
C ASP A 76 -9.14 17.65 -0.23
N VAL A 77 -9.24 16.94 -1.35
CA VAL A 77 -10.27 15.97 -1.70
C VAL A 77 -9.70 14.56 -1.64
N PHE A 78 -8.57 14.31 -2.29
CA PHE A 78 -7.88 13.02 -2.30
C PHE A 78 -6.61 13.09 -1.47
N ARG A 79 -6.16 11.96 -0.90
CA ARG A 79 -4.86 11.90 -0.20
C ARG A 79 -3.65 11.82 -1.14
N HIS A 80 -3.91 11.83 -2.43
CA HIS A 80 -2.92 11.89 -3.50
C HIS A 80 -3.19 13.13 -4.36
N MET A 81 -2.14 13.67 -4.93
CA MET A 81 -2.17 14.76 -5.90
C MET A 81 -2.66 14.31 -7.26
N VAL A 82 -2.25 13.13 -7.70
CA VAL A 82 -2.60 12.56 -9.00
C VAL A 82 -2.97 11.10 -8.82
N GLU A 83 -4.07 10.70 -9.46
CA GLU A 83 -4.41 9.31 -9.69
C GLU A 83 -4.68 9.14 -11.18
N VAL A 84 -4.10 8.11 -11.80
CA VAL A 84 -4.43 7.69 -13.16
C VAL A 84 -4.86 6.23 -13.06
N ARG A 85 -5.98 5.86 -13.68
CA ARG A 85 -6.32 4.45 -13.87
C ARG A 85 -6.55 4.16 -15.33
N GLY A 86 -6.13 3.01 -15.79
CA GLY A 86 -6.23 2.62 -17.18
C GLY A 86 -6.58 1.16 -17.30
N LEU A 87 -7.55 0.83 -18.14
CA LEU A 87 -7.85 -0.53 -18.56
C LEU A 87 -7.42 -0.67 -20.02
N VAL A 88 -6.51 -1.60 -20.30
CA VAL A 88 -6.01 -1.90 -21.65
C VAL A 88 -5.78 -3.40 -21.77
N ASP A 89 -6.38 -4.06 -22.76
CA ASP A 89 -6.13 -5.48 -23.10
C ASP A 89 -6.20 -6.45 -21.89
N GLY A 90 -7.20 -6.26 -21.02
CA GLY A 90 -7.36 -7.09 -19.82
C GLY A 90 -6.27 -6.87 -18.76
N ALA A 91 -5.61 -5.71 -18.75
CA ALA A 91 -4.75 -5.26 -17.66
C ALA A 91 -5.24 -3.93 -17.09
N CYS A 92 -5.30 -3.85 -15.77
CA CYS A 92 -5.53 -2.61 -15.05
C CYS A 92 -4.17 -1.98 -14.71
N VAL A 93 -3.99 -0.71 -15.05
CA VAL A 93 -2.81 0.11 -14.76
C VAL A 93 -3.26 1.26 -13.87
N GLU A 94 -2.71 1.37 -12.68
CA GLU A 94 -2.96 2.47 -11.75
C GLU A 94 -1.66 3.24 -11.52
N LEU A 95 -1.72 4.57 -11.50
CA LEU A 95 -0.63 5.44 -11.07
C LEU A 95 -1.14 6.35 -9.96
N VAL A 96 -0.46 6.38 -8.82
CA VAL A 96 -0.82 7.23 -7.68
C VAL A 96 0.39 8.07 -7.25
N MET A 97 0.15 9.35 -6.96
CA MET A 97 1.17 10.30 -6.51
C MET A 97 0.59 11.33 -5.53
N PRO A 98 1.11 11.48 -4.29
CA PRO A 98 1.87 10.48 -3.58
C PRO A 98 0.97 9.37 -3.03
N GLU A 99 1.53 8.17 -2.82
CA GLU A 99 0.94 7.15 -1.93
C GLU A 99 1.76 7.09 -0.64
N ILE A 100 1.08 7.15 0.52
CA ILE A 100 1.72 7.14 1.83
C ILE A 100 1.48 5.79 2.49
N VAL A 101 2.54 5.08 2.81
CA VAL A 101 2.48 3.80 3.51
C VAL A 101 3.08 3.98 4.90
N SER A 102 2.23 3.90 5.93
CA SER A 102 2.66 3.97 7.33
C SER A 102 2.90 2.59 7.90
N TYR A 103 4.01 2.42 8.61
CA TYR A 103 4.35 1.15 9.25
C TYR A 103 5.25 1.33 10.47
N ARG A 104 5.38 0.26 11.23
CA ARG A 104 6.49 0.09 12.16
C ARG A 104 7.37 -1.04 11.66
N LYS A 105 8.69 -0.91 11.81
CA LYS A 105 9.68 -1.82 11.22
C LYS A 105 10.62 -2.35 12.30
N VAL A 106 10.83 -3.65 12.28
CA VAL A 106 11.99 -4.30 12.91
C VAL A 106 12.84 -4.84 11.77
N SER A 107 14.14 -4.56 11.80
CA SER A 107 15.07 -5.03 10.78
C SER A 107 16.38 -5.45 11.41
N PHE A 108 16.99 -6.46 10.81
CA PHE A 108 18.29 -6.95 11.20
C PHE A 108 19.14 -7.10 9.95
N ALA A 109 20.33 -6.51 10.00
CA ALA A 109 21.25 -6.53 8.89
C ALA A 109 22.64 -7.02 9.34
N LEU A 110 23.43 -7.52 8.40
CA LEU A 110 24.83 -7.91 8.64
C LEU A 110 25.67 -6.77 9.22
N SER A 111 25.30 -5.53 8.91
CA SER A 111 25.91 -4.33 9.47
C SER A 111 25.67 -4.12 10.97
N ASP A 112 24.61 -4.71 11.53
CA ASP A 112 24.29 -4.64 12.96
C ASP A 112 25.13 -5.63 13.79
N VAL A 113 25.77 -6.61 13.15
CA VAL A 113 26.60 -7.62 13.82
C VAL A 113 28.00 -7.05 14.12
N PRO A 114 28.43 -7.02 15.39
CA PRO A 114 29.74 -6.53 15.77
C PRO A 114 30.88 -7.22 15.01
N GLY A 115 31.79 -6.45 14.43
CA GLY A 115 32.93 -6.94 13.64
C GLY A 115 32.61 -7.27 12.18
N VAL A 116 31.42 -7.79 11.87
CA VAL A 116 31.00 -8.11 10.48
C VAL A 116 30.68 -6.82 9.72
N GLY A 117 29.91 -5.91 10.33
CA GLY A 117 29.55 -4.64 9.69
C GLY A 117 30.75 -3.78 9.31
N ALA A 118 31.81 -3.77 10.10
CA ALA A 118 33.02 -2.99 9.82
C ALA A 118 33.81 -3.54 8.60
N LEU A 119 33.79 -4.86 8.40
CA LEU A 119 34.44 -5.53 7.26
C LEU A 119 33.66 -5.30 5.97
N LEU A 120 32.33 -5.43 6.03
CA LEU A 120 31.48 -5.32 4.84
C LEU A 120 31.20 -3.87 4.41
N SER A 121 31.47 -2.88 5.27
CA SER A 121 31.29 -1.44 4.95
C SER A 121 32.56 -0.74 4.45
N ASN A 122 33.68 -1.46 4.29
CA ASN A 122 34.96 -0.88 3.88
C ASN A 122 35.67 -1.69 2.79
N ILE A 123 34.93 -2.23 1.83
CA ILE A 123 35.51 -3.00 0.73
C ILE A 123 36.26 -2.04 -0.21
N PRO A 124 37.58 -2.18 -0.40
CA PRO A 124 38.33 -1.30 -1.31
C PRO A 124 37.85 -1.49 -2.74
N ILE A 125 37.55 -0.39 -3.43
CA ILE A 125 37.22 -0.40 -4.86
C ILE A 125 38.28 0.40 -5.63
N PRO A 126 38.51 0.13 -6.93
CA PRO A 126 39.60 0.73 -7.71
C PRO A 126 39.42 2.24 -8.01
N ILE A 127 38.51 2.92 -7.32
CA ILE A 127 38.21 4.35 -7.47
C ILE A 127 38.61 5.05 -6.16
N PRO A 128 39.61 5.95 -6.17
CA PRO A 128 40.03 6.68 -4.98
C PRO A 128 38.89 7.47 -4.33
N GLY A 129 38.81 7.42 -3.00
CA GLY A 129 37.79 8.16 -2.21
C GLY A 129 36.45 7.44 -2.06
N LEU A 130 36.25 6.30 -2.74
CA LEU A 130 35.03 5.49 -2.62
C LEU A 130 35.32 4.14 -1.95
N LYS A 131 34.30 3.57 -1.31
CA LYS A 131 34.33 2.24 -0.69
C LYS A 131 33.08 1.47 -1.07
N GLY A 132 33.24 0.18 -1.32
CA GLY A 132 32.13 -0.76 -1.45
C GLY A 132 31.54 -1.10 -0.08
N VAL A 133 30.22 -1.20 -0.06
CA VAL A 133 29.42 -1.63 1.08
C VAL A 133 28.55 -2.80 0.61
N VAL A 134 28.57 -3.90 1.35
CA VAL A 134 27.62 -4.99 1.17
C VAL A 134 26.82 -5.12 2.46
N ASN A 135 25.51 -5.24 2.33
CA ASN A 135 24.62 -5.51 3.45
C ASN A 135 23.62 -6.58 3.03
N ALA A 136 23.13 -7.34 3.99
CA ALA A 136 22.03 -8.26 3.77
C ALA A 136 21.27 -8.40 5.08
N GLY A 137 19.99 -8.73 5.01
CA GLY A 137 19.20 -8.77 6.22
C GLY A 137 17.77 -9.22 6.01
N VAL A 138 17.03 -9.19 7.10
CA VAL A 138 15.60 -9.47 7.17
C VAL A 138 14.90 -8.28 7.81
N TYR A 139 13.68 -7.98 7.37
CA TYR A 139 12.81 -7.04 8.05
C TYR A 139 11.39 -7.57 8.15
N ILE A 140 10.67 -7.02 9.13
CA ILE A 140 9.25 -7.19 9.33
C ILE A 140 8.66 -5.78 9.45
N LYS A 141 7.78 -5.42 8.52
CA LYS A 141 6.95 -4.22 8.57
C LYS A 141 5.55 -4.59 9.05
N VAL A 142 5.13 -4.00 10.15
CA VAL A 142 3.72 -4.00 10.56
C VAL A 142 3.08 -2.79 9.93
N LEU A 143 2.23 -3.01 8.92
CA LEU A 143 1.49 -1.94 8.27
C LEU A 143 0.47 -1.36 9.25
N GLU A 144 0.46 -0.04 9.40
CA GLU A 144 -0.44 0.67 10.29
C GLU A 144 -1.54 1.31 9.45
N GLY A 145 -2.79 0.97 9.76
CA GLY A 145 -3.97 1.57 9.16
C GLY A 145 -4.32 2.92 9.77
N ARG A 146 -5.41 3.51 9.28
CA ARG A 146 -6.00 4.72 9.84
C ARG A 146 -6.52 4.44 11.24
N THR A 147 -6.33 5.39 12.16
CA THR A 147 -6.72 5.23 13.57
C THR A 147 -7.42 6.47 14.14
N ASP A 148 -7.57 7.51 13.34
CA ASP A 148 -8.01 8.84 13.76
C ASP A 148 -9.48 9.16 13.42
N GLN A 149 -10.12 8.34 12.59
CA GLN A 149 -11.49 8.59 12.11
C GLN A 149 -12.16 7.30 11.61
N VAL A 150 -13.49 7.32 11.55
CA VAL A 150 -14.29 6.28 10.89
C VAL A 150 -13.91 6.18 9.42
N VAL A 151 -13.88 4.96 8.88
CA VAL A 151 -13.50 4.67 7.50
C VAL A 151 -14.59 3.86 6.81
N ILE A 152 -14.68 3.99 5.49
CA ILE A 152 -15.32 3.00 4.62
C ILE A 152 -14.37 1.82 4.56
N ASN A 153 -14.84 0.63 4.93
CA ASN A 153 -14.01 -0.54 5.16
C ASN A 153 -14.08 -1.56 4.01
N GLU A 154 -15.29 -1.81 3.54
CA GLU A 154 -15.61 -2.81 2.54
C GLU A 154 -16.95 -2.45 1.88
N TYR A 155 -17.13 -2.76 0.61
CA TYR A 155 -18.40 -2.60 -0.08
C TYR A 155 -18.57 -3.62 -1.20
N GLU A 156 -19.83 -3.99 -1.41
CA GLU A 156 -20.27 -4.95 -2.42
C GLU A 156 -20.85 -4.20 -3.61
N LEU A 157 -20.25 -4.39 -4.79
CA LEU A 157 -20.61 -3.71 -6.02
C LEU A 157 -21.45 -4.58 -6.96
N ASN A 158 -21.33 -5.92 -6.93
CA ASN A 158 -21.96 -6.80 -7.91
C ASN A 158 -22.33 -8.16 -7.27
N PRO A 159 -23.30 -8.16 -6.33
CA PRO A 159 -23.61 -9.35 -5.56
C PRO A 159 -24.26 -10.45 -6.43
N ALA A 160 -23.76 -11.69 -6.36
CA ALA A 160 -24.27 -12.88 -7.05
C ALA A 160 -25.82 -12.94 -7.25
N GLY A 161 -26.37 -12.58 -8.41
CA GLY A 161 -27.81 -12.55 -8.73
C GLY A 161 -28.35 -11.19 -9.19
N GLU A 162 -29.54 -10.77 -8.70
CA GLU A 162 -30.13 -9.42 -8.90
C GLU A 162 -29.60 -8.36 -7.91
N ASP A 163 -29.10 -7.21 -8.37
CA ASP A 163 -28.41 -6.23 -7.50
C ASP A 163 -29.32 -5.48 -6.50
N ALA A 164 -30.59 -5.29 -6.88
CA ALA A 164 -31.54 -4.48 -6.14
C ALA A 164 -31.69 -4.91 -4.66
N GLY A 165 -31.20 -4.06 -3.76
CA GLY A 165 -31.31 -4.26 -2.31
C GLY A 165 -30.30 -5.25 -1.73
N ARG A 166 -29.25 -5.63 -2.49
CA ARG A 166 -28.19 -6.53 -2.00
C ARG A 166 -26.81 -5.89 -1.94
N GLU A 167 -26.66 -4.69 -2.47
CA GLU A 167 -25.51 -3.82 -2.26
C GLU A 167 -25.44 -3.29 -0.83
N TRP A 168 -24.22 -3.17 -0.31
CA TRP A 168 -23.97 -2.69 1.03
C TRP A 168 -22.58 -2.10 1.13
N VAL A 169 -22.41 -1.31 2.19
CA VAL A 169 -21.14 -0.72 2.58
C VAL A 169 -20.94 -0.93 4.06
N GLU A 170 -19.75 -1.37 4.42
CA GLU A 170 -19.30 -1.49 5.79
C GLU A 170 -18.46 -0.29 6.18
N LEU A 171 -18.77 0.28 7.33
CA LEU A 171 -17.96 1.26 8.01
C LEU A 171 -17.25 0.62 9.20
N TYR A 172 -16.05 1.09 9.48
CA TYR A 172 -15.28 0.68 10.65
C TYR A 172 -14.84 1.90 11.47
N ASN A 173 -14.95 1.81 12.80
CA ASN A 173 -14.42 2.82 13.73
C ASN A 173 -13.08 2.37 14.32
N PRO A 174 -11.95 2.77 13.72
CA PRO A 174 -10.61 2.48 14.24
C PRO A 174 -10.16 3.48 15.32
N THR A 175 -11.05 4.28 15.89
CA THR A 175 -10.68 5.18 16.99
C THR A 175 -10.84 4.50 18.35
N THR A 176 -10.36 5.15 19.41
CA THR A 176 -10.59 4.75 20.80
C THR A 176 -11.87 5.33 21.39
N GLU A 177 -12.63 6.10 20.61
CA GLU A 177 -13.81 6.83 21.08
C GLU A 177 -15.07 6.41 20.31
N ALA A 178 -16.23 6.55 20.97
CA ALA A 178 -17.50 6.32 20.31
C ALA A 178 -17.81 7.50 19.39
N VAL A 179 -18.29 7.21 18.17
CA VAL A 179 -18.64 8.22 17.17
C VAL A 179 -20.14 8.20 16.93
N ASP A 180 -20.80 9.35 17.12
CA ASP A 180 -22.20 9.52 16.75
C ASP A 180 -22.29 9.77 15.25
N LEU A 181 -22.95 8.85 14.53
CA LEU A 181 -23.17 8.93 13.09
C LEU A 181 -24.48 9.64 12.73
N THR A 182 -25.19 10.19 13.71
CA THR A 182 -26.46 10.88 13.48
C THR A 182 -26.28 12.05 12.51
N GLY A 183 -26.91 11.95 11.33
CA GLY A 183 -26.82 12.95 10.28
C GLY A 183 -25.63 12.78 9.33
N TRP A 184 -24.78 11.77 9.55
CA TRP A 184 -23.76 11.38 8.59
C TRP A 184 -24.40 10.78 7.33
N THR A 185 -23.71 10.88 6.20
CA THR A 185 -24.23 10.36 4.93
C THR A 185 -23.19 9.58 4.15
N ILE A 186 -23.66 8.59 3.39
CA ILE A 186 -22.89 7.91 2.35
C ILE A 186 -23.47 8.35 1.01
N GLU A 187 -22.62 8.97 0.19
CA GLU A 187 -22.96 9.49 -1.13
C GLU A 187 -22.25 8.64 -2.19
N THR A 188 -23.02 7.97 -3.05
CA THR A 188 -22.47 7.28 -4.23
C THR A 188 -22.17 8.31 -5.32
N GLN A 189 -21.06 8.09 -6.03
CA GLN A 189 -20.53 9.07 -6.98
C GLN A 189 -20.90 8.78 -8.42
N HIS A 190 -21.56 7.65 -8.67
CA HIS A 190 -21.97 7.23 -10.00
C HIS A 190 -23.48 6.96 -10.14
N GLY A 191 -23.98 6.92 -11.38
CA GLY A 191 -25.37 6.60 -11.72
C GLY A 191 -26.43 7.54 -11.11
N ILE A 192 -27.52 6.93 -10.62
CA ILE A 192 -28.51 7.62 -9.78
C ILE A 192 -27.89 7.73 -8.40
N GLN A 193 -27.41 8.93 -8.04
CA GLN A 193 -26.77 9.17 -6.75
C GLN A 193 -27.64 8.66 -5.59
N GLY A 194 -27.17 7.59 -4.95
CA GLY A 194 -27.72 7.04 -3.74
C GLY A 194 -27.22 7.85 -2.55
N LEU A 195 -28.15 8.38 -1.76
CA LEU A 195 -27.82 9.03 -0.49
C LEU A 195 -28.30 8.14 0.66
N GLY A 196 -27.36 7.46 1.32
CA GLY A 196 -27.62 6.77 2.57
C GLY A 196 -27.50 7.74 3.74
N THR A 197 -28.53 7.81 4.60
CA THR A 197 -28.44 8.56 5.87
C THR A 197 -28.12 7.59 6.99
N LEU A 198 -27.08 7.90 7.74
CA LEU A 198 -26.62 7.11 8.88
C LEU A 198 -27.18 7.68 10.19
N GLY A 199 -27.17 6.84 11.22
CA GLY A 199 -27.54 7.25 12.56
C GLY A 199 -27.12 6.25 13.62
N GLY A 200 -27.22 6.67 14.87
CA GLY A 200 -26.79 5.88 16.02
C GLY A 200 -25.31 6.06 16.33
N VAL A 201 -24.88 5.39 17.40
CA VAL A 201 -23.52 5.52 17.93
C VAL A 201 -22.70 4.29 17.56
N MET A 202 -21.61 4.50 16.85
CA MET A 202 -20.63 3.47 16.53
C MET A 202 -19.58 3.43 17.65
N MET A 203 -19.56 2.34 18.41
CA MET A 203 -18.60 2.15 19.50
C MET A 203 -17.16 2.00 18.95
N PRO A 204 -16.13 2.30 19.77
CA PRO A 204 -14.75 2.02 19.39
C PRO A 204 -14.58 0.59 18.91
N ARG A 205 -13.79 0.37 17.85
CA ARG A 205 -13.44 -0.95 17.32
C ARG A 205 -14.62 -1.78 16.80
N THR A 206 -15.75 -1.15 16.54
CA THR A 206 -16.91 -1.82 15.94
C THR A 206 -17.08 -1.46 14.48
N ARG A 207 -17.82 -2.32 13.79
CA ARG A 207 -18.17 -2.17 12.38
C ARG A 207 -19.69 -2.10 12.23
N MET A 208 -20.14 -1.38 11.21
CA MET A 208 -21.55 -1.23 10.87
C MET A 208 -21.72 -1.46 9.38
N VAL A 209 -22.62 -2.38 9.03
CA VAL A 209 -23.02 -2.60 7.64
C VAL A 209 -24.27 -1.78 7.37
N TYR A 210 -24.16 -0.86 6.42
CA TYR A 210 -25.29 -0.14 5.84
C TYR A 210 -25.69 -0.82 4.54
N GLN A 211 -26.94 -1.26 4.44
CA GLN A 211 -27.50 -1.88 3.24
C GLN A 211 -28.36 -0.85 2.51
N PHE A 212 -28.13 -0.71 1.20
CA PHE A 212 -28.90 0.24 0.39
C PHE A 212 -30.33 -0.29 0.18
N PRO A 213 -31.36 0.57 0.26
CA PRO A 213 -32.75 0.14 0.11
C PRO A 213 -33.15 -0.23 -1.33
N GLY A 214 -32.29 0.05 -2.30
CA GLY A 214 -32.42 -0.30 -3.71
C GLY A 214 -31.04 -0.32 -4.37
N GLN A 215 -30.99 -0.42 -5.69
CA GLN A 215 -29.73 -0.27 -6.44
C GLN A 215 -29.18 1.15 -6.23
N ALA A 216 -27.94 1.25 -5.77
CA ALA A 216 -27.25 2.48 -5.40
C ALA A 216 -25.80 2.51 -5.87
N LEU A 217 -25.19 1.35 -6.06
CA LEU A 217 -23.84 1.12 -6.56
C LEU A 217 -23.93 0.53 -7.97
N ASP A 218 -23.15 1.07 -8.89
CA ASP A 218 -23.12 0.53 -10.25
C ASP A 218 -21.99 -0.50 -10.41
N ASN A 219 -22.35 -1.73 -10.79
CA ASN A 219 -21.44 -2.89 -10.92
C ASN A 219 -20.33 -2.63 -11.94
N ILE A 220 -20.72 -2.07 -13.10
CA ILE A 220 -19.83 -1.72 -14.21
C ILE A 220 -20.21 -0.31 -14.67
N GLY A 221 -19.26 0.61 -14.57
CA GLY A 221 -19.33 1.85 -15.29
C GLY A 221 -19.23 1.64 -16.80
N GLU A 222 -20.07 2.31 -17.59
CA GLU A 222 -19.78 2.45 -19.03
C GLU A 222 -18.51 3.32 -19.30
N GLY A 223 -17.75 3.66 -18.23
CA GLY A 223 -16.33 4.03 -18.15
C GLY A 223 -15.94 4.94 -16.94
N PHE A 224 -15.18 6.04 -17.07
CA PHE A 224 -14.75 6.91 -15.94
C PHE A 224 -15.26 8.40 -15.96
N PRO A 225 -15.53 9.06 -14.81
CA PRO A 225 -15.73 8.46 -13.49
C PRO A 225 -17.12 7.84 -13.53
N PHE A 226 -17.25 6.74 -14.25
CA PHE A 226 -18.40 5.89 -14.25
C PHE A 226 -18.13 4.59 -13.48
N GLU A 227 -16.91 4.39 -12.96
CA GLU A 227 -16.62 3.43 -11.89
C GLU A 227 -17.26 3.95 -10.59
N GLU A 228 -17.79 3.06 -9.76
CA GLU A 228 -18.44 3.45 -8.52
C GLU A 228 -17.42 3.95 -7.50
N SER A 229 -17.76 5.00 -6.76
CA SER A 229 -16.99 5.46 -5.62
C SER A 229 -17.94 6.03 -4.58
N MET A 230 -17.53 5.97 -3.33
CA MET A 230 -18.37 6.32 -2.20
C MET A 230 -17.67 7.36 -1.36
N VAL A 231 -18.41 8.37 -0.93
CA VAL A 231 -17.92 9.35 0.03
C VAL A 231 -18.72 9.27 1.32
N LEU A 232 -18.00 9.10 2.43
CA LEU A 232 -18.54 9.22 3.76
C LEU A 232 -18.44 10.67 4.22
N ARG A 233 -19.55 11.25 4.66
CA ARG A 233 -19.61 12.61 5.20
C ARG A 233 -20.17 12.61 6.62
N ASP A 234 -19.69 13.54 7.42
CA ASP A 234 -20.21 13.76 8.77
C ASP A 234 -21.53 14.56 8.78
N GLU A 235 -22.05 14.86 9.98
CA GLU A 235 -23.32 15.59 10.16
C GLU A 235 -23.29 17.03 9.62
N ARG A 236 -22.10 17.54 9.29
CA ARG A 236 -21.84 18.86 8.72
C ARG A 236 -21.44 18.75 7.25
N GLY A 237 -21.71 17.61 6.61
CA GLY A 237 -21.37 17.38 5.20
C GLY A 237 -19.85 17.34 4.90
N ARG A 238 -18.99 17.39 5.92
CA ARG A 238 -17.53 17.31 5.73
C ARG A 238 -17.17 15.89 5.37
N ARG A 239 -16.34 15.71 4.35
CA ARG A 239 -15.85 14.38 3.98
C ARG A 239 -14.99 13.82 5.11
N VAL A 240 -15.37 12.64 5.57
CA VAL A 240 -14.62 11.83 6.52
C VAL A 240 -13.73 10.88 5.74
N ASP A 241 -14.30 10.06 4.85
CA ASP A 241 -13.54 9.07 4.06
C ASP A 241 -14.10 8.93 2.63
N SER A 242 -13.36 8.21 1.79
CA SER A 242 -13.78 7.76 0.48
C SER A 242 -13.27 6.37 0.16
N ALA A 243 -14.10 5.61 -0.53
CA ALA A 243 -13.68 4.45 -1.30
C ALA A 243 -12.91 4.88 -2.57
N PRO A 244 -12.00 4.03 -3.10
CA PRO A 244 -11.46 4.22 -4.44
C PRO A 244 -12.57 4.19 -5.49
N PHE A 245 -12.24 4.60 -6.71
CA PHE A 245 -13.06 4.26 -7.86
C PHE A 245 -12.87 2.78 -8.17
N SER A 246 -13.98 2.06 -8.29
CA SER A 246 -13.97 0.62 -8.35
C SER A 246 -14.99 0.09 -9.35
N THR A 247 -14.60 -1.00 -9.99
CA THR A 247 -15.46 -1.76 -10.90
C THR A 247 -15.51 -3.20 -10.39
N ASP A 248 -16.67 -3.82 -10.52
CA ASP A 248 -16.82 -5.24 -10.29
C ASP A 248 -17.49 -5.90 -11.49
N CYS A 249 -16.66 -6.50 -12.35
CA CYS A 249 -17.11 -7.18 -13.55
C CYS A 249 -17.73 -8.56 -13.28
N TRP A 250 -17.75 -9.02 -12.02
CA TRP A 250 -18.11 -10.39 -11.68
C TRP A 250 -19.28 -10.44 -10.71
N ASN A 251 -20.36 -11.08 -11.14
CA ASN A 251 -21.56 -11.26 -10.35
C ASN A 251 -21.36 -12.40 -9.32
N ASP A 252 -20.49 -12.18 -8.33
CA ASP A 252 -20.08 -13.16 -7.33
C ASP A 252 -20.10 -12.62 -5.88
N GLU A 253 -19.29 -13.18 -4.97
CA GLU A 253 -19.26 -12.80 -3.54
C GLU A 253 -17.99 -12.00 -3.19
N ARG A 254 -17.23 -11.54 -4.19
CA ARG A 254 -16.06 -10.70 -3.98
C ARG A 254 -16.48 -9.26 -3.81
N THR A 255 -15.69 -8.55 -3.02
CA THR A 255 -15.96 -7.17 -2.64
C THR A 255 -14.69 -6.35 -2.81
N TRP A 256 -14.88 -5.05 -2.99
CA TRP A 256 -13.82 -4.10 -2.77
C TRP A 256 -13.69 -3.83 -1.28
N GLN A 257 -12.53 -4.15 -0.75
CA GLN A 257 -12.28 -4.06 0.67
C GLN A 257 -10.89 -3.51 0.93
N ARG A 258 -10.72 -2.75 2.01
CA ARG A 258 -9.38 -2.43 2.48
C ARG A 258 -8.65 -3.75 2.75
N ALA A 259 -7.37 -3.84 2.39
CA ALA A 259 -6.56 -5.06 2.59
C ALA A 259 -6.73 -5.62 4.01
N LYS A 260 -6.86 -4.69 4.97
CA LYS A 260 -7.28 -4.89 6.34
C LYS A 260 -8.19 -3.74 6.81
N ASP A 261 -8.95 -3.98 7.88
CA ASP A 261 -9.70 -2.94 8.58
C ASP A 261 -8.89 -1.64 8.76
N ALA A 262 -9.39 -0.55 8.18
CA ALA A 262 -8.75 0.77 8.14
C ALA A 262 -7.39 0.92 7.42
N ALA A 263 -6.86 -0.11 6.76
CA ALA A 263 -5.64 0.03 5.95
C ALA A 263 -5.85 0.96 4.74
N ASP A 264 -4.83 1.74 4.34
CA ASP A 264 -4.95 2.64 3.18
C ASP A 264 -5.08 1.89 1.84
N ARG A 265 -4.49 0.70 1.74
CA ARG A 265 -4.53 -0.15 0.54
C ARG A 265 -5.87 -0.86 0.40
N TRP A 266 -6.38 -0.92 -0.83
CA TRP A 266 -7.60 -1.65 -1.22
C TRP A 266 -7.27 -2.89 -2.04
N GLU A 267 -8.10 -3.92 -1.93
CA GLU A 267 -7.99 -5.20 -2.63
C GLU A 267 -9.39 -5.67 -3.06
N PHE A 268 -9.44 -6.41 -4.17
CA PHE A 268 -10.66 -7.08 -4.62
C PHE A 268 -10.54 -8.58 -4.34
N LYS A 269 -11.26 -9.08 -3.33
CA LYS A 269 -11.18 -10.47 -2.83
C LYS A 269 -12.51 -10.92 -2.23
N SER A 270 -12.60 -12.19 -1.80
CA SER A 270 -13.82 -12.74 -1.18
C SER A 270 -14.31 -11.90 -0.01
N GLY A 271 -15.60 -11.60 0.01
CA GLY A 271 -16.20 -10.67 0.96
C GLY A 271 -16.10 -11.11 2.42
N SER A 272 -15.97 -10.12 3.30
CA SER A 272 -15.89 -10.27 4.76
C SER A 272 -17.00 -9.54 5.50
N ARG A 273 -18.15 -9.30 4.84
CA ARG A 273 -19.32 -8.59 5.38
C ARG A 273 -19.57 -8.80 6.88
N GLY A 274 -19.48 -7.73 7.67
CA GLY A 274 -19.75 -7.75 9.11
C GLY A 274 -18.65 -8.41 9.95
N SER A 275 -17.58 -8.87 9.31
CA SER A 275 -16.38 -9.47 9.89
C SER A 275 -15.17 -8.58 9.58
N SER A 276 -14.00 -8.92 10.10
CA SER A 276 -12.78 -8.15 9.81
C SER A 276 -12.23 -8.56 8.44
N ASN A 277 -11.72 -7.59 7.66
CA ASN A 277 -11.02 -7.84 6.38
C ASN A 277 -9.67 -8.56 6.60
N GLY A 278 -9.24 -8.74 7.86
CA GLY A 278 -8.02 -9.42 8.30
C GLY A 278 -8.12 -9.84 9.77
N ARG A 279 -7.00 -10.15 10.45
CA ARG A 279 -7.02 -10.43 11.90
C ARG A 279 -6.79 -9.15 12.73
N ASP A 280 -7.53 -9.01 13.83
CA ASP A 280 -7.72 -7.76 14.58
C ASP A 280 -6.42 -7.14 15.15
N LEU A 281 -6.37 -5.80 15.17
CA LEU A 281 -5.13 -5.01 15.15
C LEU A 281 -4.72 -4.41 16.51
N PHE A 282 -5.43 -4.64 17.61
CA PHE A 282 -5.26 -3.78 18.81
C PHE A 282 -4.39 -4.28 19.96
N SER A 283 -3.76 -5.46 19.88
CA SER A 283 -2.49 -5.61 20.61
C SER A 283 -1.44 -4.76 19.90
N ILE A 284 -0.96 -3.70 20.56
CA ILE A 284 0.30 -3.05 20.17
C ILE A 284 1.30 -4.19 20.01
N LEU A 285 1.79 -4.42 18.79
CA LEU A 285 2.87 -5.36 18.62
C LEU A 285 4.06 -4.71 19.31
N ASP A 286 4.43 -5.26 20.46
CA ASP A 286 5.60 -4.83 21.19
C ASP A 286 6.82 -5.25 20.38
N LEU A 287 7.24 -4.34 19.49
CA LEU A 287 8.38 -4.55 18.61
C LEU A 287 9.65 -4.74 19.43
N ASP A 288 9.74 -4.18 20.64
CA ASP A 288 10.87 -4.41 21.54
C ASP A 288 10.92 -5.89 21.95
N THR A 289 9.76 -6.49 22.26
CA THR A 289 9.66 -7.93 22.51
C THR A 289 10.08 -8.75 21.28
N VAL A 290 9.62 -8.38 20.07
CA VAL A 290 10.00 -9.08 18.84
C VAL A 290 11.50 -8.97 18.58
N GLU A 291 12.08 -7.79 18.79
CA GLU A 291 13.49 -7.51 18.60
C GLU A 291 14.35 -8.31 19.58
N GLN A 292 13.99 -8.32 20.87
CA GLN A 292 14.66 -9.13 21.90
C GLN A 292 14.60 -10.63 21.60
N VAL A 293 13.42 -11.14 21.20
CA VAL A 293 13.23 -12.55 20.85
C VAL A 293 14.09 -12.93 19.65
N TYR A 294 14.15 -12.07 18.63
CA TYR A 294 15.02 -12.27 17.47
C TYR A 294 16.50 -12.33 17.88
N PHE A 295 16.99 -11.32 18.61
CA PHE A 295 18.40 -11.26 19.00
C PHE A 295 18.80 -12.48 19.82
N ALA A 296 17.94 -12.92 20.74
CA ALA A 296 18.16 -14.14 21.50
C ALA A 296 18.21 -15.38 20.59
N ALA A 297 17.24 -15.53 19.68
CA ALA A 297 17.17 -16.67 18.77
C ALA A 297 18.40 -16.75 17.84
N VAL A 298 18.79 -15.64 17.21
CA VAL A 298 19.95 -15.58 16.33
C VAL A 298 21.26 -15.80 17.08
N THR A 299 21.44 -15.17 18.24
CA THR A 299 22.68 -15.34 19.04
C THR A 299 22.87 -16.80 19.45
N GLU A 300 21.81 -17.46 19.91
CA GLU A 300 21.86 -18.88 20.27
C GLU A 300 22.14 -19.78 19.06
N SER A 301 21.49 -19.53 17.92
CA SER A 301 21.72 -20.30 16.69
C SER A 301 23.15 -20.12 16.16
N LEU A 302 23.68 -18.89 16.17
CA LEU A 302 25.07 -18.61 15.76
C LEU A 302 26.09 -19.25 16.70
N TYR A 303 25.82 -19.29 18.02
CA TYR A 303 26.68 -20.01 18.96
C TYR A 303 26.78 -21.50 18.61
N GLN A 304 25.65 -22.12 18.22
CA GLN A 304 25.63 -23.51 17.77
C GLN A 304 26.46 -23.70 16.49
N LEU A 305 26.32 -22.80 15.51
CA LEU A 305 27.13 -22.81 14.28
C LEU A 305 28.64 -22.67 14.57
N SER A 306 29.02 -21.76 15.46
CA SER A 306 30.42 -21.50 15.81
C SER A 306 31.12 -22.69 16.47
N SER A 307 30.35 -23.62 17.04
CA SER A 307 30.85 -24.85 17.65
C SER A 307 30.98 -26.02 16.67
N GLY A 308 30.49 -25.87 15.43
CA GLY A 308 30.44 -26.91 14.41
C GLY A 308 31.25 -26.60 13.15
N GLU A 309 31.05 -27.41 12.11
CA GLU A 309 31.71 -27.26 10.82
C GLU A 309 31.01 -26.18 9.96
N LEU A 310 31.77 -25.19 9.49
CA LEU A 310 31.23 -24.06 8.73
C LEU A 310 30.96 -24.47 7.27
N SER A 311 29.69 -24.60 6.92
CA SER A 311 29.22 -24.89 5.56
C SER A 311 27.95 -24.09 5.22
N MET A 312 27.62 -23.98 3.93
CA MET A 312 26.36 -23.36 3.48
C MET A 312 25.13 -24.10 4.03
N GLU A 313 25.25 -25.42 4.20
CA GLU A 313 24.21 -26.26 4.80
C GLU A 313 24.04 -25.95 6.30
N ALA A 314 25.15 -25.81 7.03
CA ALA A 314 25.11 -25.42 8.44
C ALA A 314 24.55 -24.00 8.62
N LEU A 315 24.88 -23.07 7.71
CA LEU A 315 24.32 -21.72 7.70
C LEU A 315 22.81 -21.74 7.44
N ALA A 316 22.36 -22.49 6.44
CA ALA A 316 20.95 -22.66 6.12
C ALA A 316 20.15 -23.17 7.33
N MET A 317 20.62 -24.25 7.96
CA MET A 317 20.02 -24.80 9.18
C MET A 317 20.01 -23.81 10.34
N THR A 318 21.06 -22.98 10.45
CA THR A 318 21.15 -21.96 11.51
C THR A 318 20.07 -20.89 11.35
N ILE A 319 19.86 -20.41 10.12
CA ILE A 319 18.83 -19.41 9.79
C ILE A 319 17.44 -20.00 10.03
N GLU A 320 17.17 -21.21 9.51
CA GLU A 320 15.90 -21.92 9.70
C GLU A 320 15.59 -22.12 11.20
N THR A 321 16.57 -22.59 11.98
CA THR A 321 16.42 -22.80 13.43
C THR A 321 16.14 -21.50 14.18
N ALA A 322 16.81 -20.40 13.81
CA ALA A 322 16.55 -19.09 14.42
C ALA A 322 15.09 -18.64 14.19
N LEU A 323 14.60 -18.77 12.96
CA LEU A 323 13.22 -18.39 12.60
C LEU A 323 12.18 -19.27 13.31
N LEU A 324 12.41 -20.59 13.40
CA LEU A 324 11.53 -21.50 14.14
C LEU A 324 11.52 -21.19 15.65
N ARG A 325 12.66 -20.85 16.26
CA ARG A 325 12.70 -20.42 17.67
C ARG A 325 11.93 -19.13 17.91
N MET A 326 11.93 -18.20 16.95
CA MET A 326 11.10 -17.00 17.07
C MET A 326 9.62 -17.36 17.07
N LEU A 327 9.19 -18.26 16.17
CA LEU A 327 7.81 -18.77 16.15
C LEU A 327 7.39 -19.40 17.47
N GLU A 328 8.29 -20.12 18.14
CA GLU A 328 7.99 -20.75 19.44
C GLU A 328 7.93 -19.76 20.61
N ARG A 329 8.73 -18.67 20.55
CA ARG A 329 8.87 -17.70 21.64
C ARG A 329 7.87 -16.56 21.57
N LEU A 330 7.39 -16.22 20.37
CA LEU A 330 6.39 -15.17 20.20
C LEU A 330 5.01 -15.68 20.60
N THR A 331 4.23 -14.83 21.27
CA THR A 331 2.86 -15.16 21.67
C THR A 331 1.92 -15.20 20.46
N SER A 332 0.87 -16.00 20.51
CA SER A 332 -0.12 -16.06 19.40
C SER A 332 -0.73 -14.70 19.07
N SER A 333 -0.90 -13.82 20.05
CA SER A 333 -1.38 -12.44 19.83
C SER A 333 -0.43 -11.56 19.01
N ILE A 334 0.87 -11.88 18.98
CA ILE A 334 1.88 -11.21 18.15
C ILE A 334 1.96 -11.91 16.79
N LEU A 335 2.00 -13.24 16.79
CA LEU A 335 2.13 -14.05 15.58
C LEU A 335 0.93 -13.91 14.63
N ASP A 336 -0.26 -13.64 15.13
CA ASP A 336 -1.45 -13.50 14.30
C ASP A 336 -1.58 -12.08 13.70
N LYS A 337 -0.56 -11.22 13.84
CA LYS A 337 -0.52 -9.88 13.22
C LYS A 337 -0.17 -9.97 11.75
N GLU A 338 -0.87 -9.21 10.93
CA GLU A 338 -0.54 -9.06 9.52
C GLU A 338 0.74 -8.24 9.37
N VAL A 339 1.67 -8.76 8.56
CA VAL A 339 2.98 -8.14 8.35
C VAL A 339 3.39 -8.26 6.89
N VAL A 340 4.25 -7.36 6.47
CA VAL A 340 5.09 -7.55 5.29
C VAL A 340 6.46 -7.94 5.78
N ALA A 341 6.91 -9.14 5.45
CA ALA A 341 8.27 -9.57 5.75
C ALA A 341 9.12 -9.53 4.49
N GLY A 342 10.41 -9.26 4.63
CA GLY A 342 11.30 -9.24 3.48
C GLY A 342 12.71 -9.66 3.83
N LEU A 343 13.35 -10.34 2.88
CA LEU A 343 14.80 -10.57 2.85
C LEU A 343 15.40 -9.64 1.82
N PHE A 344 16.51 -9.00 2.16
CA PHE A 344 17.19 -8.10 1.24
C PHE A 344 18.67 -8.36 1.16
N VAL A 345 19.24 -8.06 -0.01
CA VAL A 345 20.67 -7.93 -0.25
C VAL A 345 20.92 -6.58 -0.89
N GLU A 346 21.84 -5.82 -0.32
CA GLU A 346 22.21 -4.48 -0.73
C GLU A 346 23.70 -4.46 -1.12
N VAL A 347 23.99 -3.87 -2.27
CA VAL A 347 25.36 -3.54 -2.68
C VAL A 347 25.40 -2.05 -2.98
N ALA A 348 26.24 -1.32 -2.26
CA ALA A 348 26.35 0.12 -2.37
C ALA A 348 27.79 0.57 -2.51
N VAL A 349 27.94 1.78 -3.03
CA VAL A 349 29.17 2.55 -2.98
C VAL A 349 28.93 3.73 -2.05
N ALA A 350 29.83 3.90 -1.09
CA ALA A 350 29.83 5.01 -0.15
C ALA A 350 31.08 5.86 -0.37
N GLU A 351 30.95 7.17 -0.21
CA GLU A 351 32.12 8.03 -0.14
C GLU A 351 32.82 7.84 1.22
N ALA A 352 34.15 7.70 1.20
CA ALA A 352 34.94 7.33 2.36
C ALA A 352 34.86 8.31 3.56
N SER A 353 34.41 9.55 3.32
CA SER A 353 34.40 10.63 4.31
C SER A 353 33.02 11.29 4.52
N SER A 354 32.00 10.91 3.75
CA SER A 354 30.67 11.51 3.83
C SER A 354 29.61 10.51 4.27
N THR A 355 28.36 10.99 4.32
CA THR A 355 27.17 10.21 4.65
C THR A 355 26.37 9.81 3.42
N VAL A 356 26.95 9.99 2.23
CA VAL A 356 26.30 9.70 0.95
C VAL A 356 26.60 8.27 0.53
N LYS A 357 25.55 7.55 0.16
CA LYS A 357 25.61 6.20 -0.42
C LYS A 357 24.74 6.15 -1.67
N SER A 358 25.13 5.30 -2.62
CA SER A 358 24.28 4.93 -3.74
C SER A 358 24.52 3.48 -4.10
N GLY A 359 23.46 2.75 -4.45
CA GLY A 359 23.58 1.32 -4.65
C GLY A 359 22.37 0.69 -5.31
N MET A 360 22.39 -0.64 -5.32
CA MET A 360 21.27 -1.46 -5.73
C MET A 360 20.87 -2.39 -4.58
N GLN A 361 19.58 -2.66 -4.48
CA GLN A 361 19.02 -3.60 -3.52
C GLN A 361 18.14 -4.59 -4.26
N MET A 362 18.23 -5.85 -3.87
CA MET A 362 17.33 -6.92 -4.31
C MET A 362 16.60 -7.45 -3.08
N GLU A 363 15.30 -7.71 -3.23
CA GLU A 363 14.46 -8.16 -2.14
C GLU A 363 13.54 -9.31 -2.57
N VAL A 364 13.30 -10.23 -1.65
CA VAL A 364 12.17 -11.15 -1.69
C VAL A 364 11.22 -10.71 -0.59
N ILE A 365 9.98 -10.39 -0.95
CA ILE A 365 8.99 -9.77 -0.09
C ILE A 365 7.80 -10.72 0.04
N TRP A 366 7.45 -11.06 1.26
CA TRP A 366 6.28 -11.84 1.62
C TRP A 366 5.17 -10.89 2.09
N ARG A 367 4.12 -10.78 1.29
CA ARG A 367 2.87 -10.05 1.57
C ARG A 367 1.75 -11.05 1.94
N CYS A 368 2.09 -12.15 2.60
CA CYS A 368 1.22 -13.29 2.83
C CYS A 368 0.74 -13.38 4.30
N GLY A 369 -0.28 -12.60 4.65
CA GLY A 369 -1.05 -12.85 5.87
C GLY A 369 -0.31 -12.55 7.17
N THR A 370 -0.30 -13.50 8.11
CA THR A 370 0.14 -13.23 9.49
C THR A 370 1.65 -13.39 9.68
N LEU A 371 2.22 -12.82 10.74
CA LEU A 371 3.63 -12.97 11.12
C LEU A 371 3.99 -14.44 11.34
N ARG A 372 3.03 -15.26 11.78
CA ARG A 372 3.17 -16.71 11.85
C ARG A 372 3.47 -17.30 10.49
N ASP A 373 2.65 -16.96 9.50
CA ASP A 373 2.76 -17.48 8.15
C ASP A 373 4.06 -16.96 7.51
N ALA A 374 4.35 -15.66 7.66
CA ALA A 374 5.59 -15.06 7.17
C ALA A 374 6.85 -15.70 7.78
N LEU A 375 6.92 -15.92 9.10
CA LEU A 375 8.08 -16.56 9.74
C LEU A 375 8.20 -18.04 9.35
N HIS A 376 7.08 -18.74 9.20
CA HIS A 376 7.06 -20.15 8.80
C HIS A 376 7.49 -20.31 7.32
N ASP A 377 7.00 -19.44 6.44
CA ASP A 377 7.37 -19.40 5.03
C ASP A 377 8.84 -19.00 4.86
N LEU A 378 9.32 -18.01 5.64
CA LEU A 378 10.74 -17.67 5.69
C LEU A 378 11.60 -18.84 6.17
N ALA A 379 11.18 -19.55 7.22
CA ALA A 379 11.92 -20.69 7.74
C ALA A 379 12.01 -21.82 6.71
N SER A 380 10.87 -22.19 6.10
CA SER A 380 10.83 -23.21 5.05
C SER A 380 11.58 -22.81 3.78
N SER A 381 11.68 -21.51 3.49
CA SER A 381 12.42 -20.97 2.35
C SER A 381 13.90 -20.72 2.64
N ALA A 382 14.33 -20.69 3.91
CA ALA A 382 15.69 -20.33 4.30
C ALA A 382 16.74 -21.25 3.66
N ARG A 383 16.47 -22.56 3.65
CA ARG A 383 17.39 -23.55 3.08
C ARG A 383 17.55 -23.44 1.56
N PRO A 384 16.50 -23.48 0.72
CA PRO A 384 16.66 -23.33 -0.73
C PRO A 384 17.24 -21.97 -1.11
N LEU A 385 16.89 -20.88 -0.42
CA LEU A 385 17.46 -19.56 -0.68
C LEU A 385 18.95 -19.47 -0.34
N THR A 386 19.37 -20.12 0.75
CA THR A 386 20.79 -20.13 1.16
C THR A 386 21.63 -21.02 0.27
N LEU A 387 21.10 -22.16 -0.18
CA LEU A 387 21.83 -23.09 -1.06
C LEU A 387 21.90 -22.59 -2.51
N SER A 388 20.89 -21.86 -2.97
CA SER A 388 20.82 -21.26 -4.31
C SER A 388 21.33 -19.82 -4.34
N LEU A 389 22.17 -19.43 -3.38
CA LEU A 389 22.73 -18.08 -3.28
C LEU A 389 23.39 -17.66 -4.61
N GLY A 390 22.88 -16.61 -5.25
CA GLY A 390 23.31 -16.13 -6.56
C GLY A 390 22.41 -16.53 -7.74
N ASN A 391 21.42 -17.41 -7.55
CA ASN A 391 20.38 -17.71 -8.52
C ASN A 391 19.00 -17.91 -7.84
N PRO A 392 18.32 -16.83 -7.42
CA PRO A 392 17.04 -16.92 -6.71
C PRO A 392 15.91 -17.54 -7.55
N PHE A 393 16.04 -17.53 -8.88
CA PHE A 393 15.09 -18.18 -9.78
C PHE A 393 15.12 -19.71 -9.65
N GLN A 394 16.28 -20.29 -9.34
CA GLN A 394 16.39 -21.73 -9.10
C GLN A 394 15.68 -22.13 -7.80
N ALA A 395 15.79 -21.32 -6.74
CA ALA A 395 15.07 -21.56 -5.49
C ALA A 395 13.53 -21.55 -5.68
N TYR A 396 13.01 -20.74 -6.59
CA TYR A 396 11.59 -20.77 -6.96
C TYR A 396 11.20 -22.07 -7.67
N LEU A 397 12.00 -22.51 -8.64
CA LEU A 397 11.78 -23.78 -9.37
C LEU A 397 11.88 -25.01 -8.44
N ASP A 398 12.68 -24.91 -7.38
CA ASP A 398 12.90 -25.98 -6.40
C ASP A 398 11.79 -26.09 -5.34
N GLY A 399 10.74 -25.24 -5.43
CA GLY A 399 9.49 -25.41 -4.69
C GLY A 399 9.31 -24.49 -3.48
N LEU A 400 9.26 -23.17 -3.70
CA LEU A 400 8.76 -22.25 -2.68
C LEU A 400 7.29 -22.60 -2.30
N PRO A 401 6.90 -22.53 -1.02
CA PRO A 401 5.65 -23.12 -0.51
C PRO A 401 4.34 -22.60 -1.15
N SER A 402 4.36 -21.39 -1.72
CA SER A 402 3.27 -20.78 -2.49
C SER A 402 3.82 -19.63 -3.35
N ALA A 403 3.36 -19.50 -4.61
CA ALA A 403 3.73 -18.36 -5.46
C ALA A 403 2.92 -17.08 -5.13
N ASN A 404 1.75 -17.22 -4.51
CA ASN A 404 0.85 -16.09 -4.23
C ASN A 404 1.34 -15.29 -3.02
N GLY A 405 1.51 -13.97 -3.20
CA GLY A 405 1.92 -13.08 -2.12
C GLY A 405 3.43 -13.05 -1.89
N ILE A 406 4.23 -13.73 -2.72
CA ILE A 406 5.69 -13.57 -2.74
C ILE A 406 6.05 -12.67 -3.93
N TRP A 407 6.77 -11.61 -3.63
CA TRP A 407 7.19 -10.58 -4.57
C TRP A 407 8.71 -10.56 -4.67
N LEU A 408 9.22 -10.40 -5.89
CA LEU A 408 10.62 -10.12 -6.14
C LEU A 408 10.76 -8.64 -6.46
N ALA A 409 11.56 -7.92 -5.68
CA ALA A 409 11.84 -6.51 -5.92
C ALA A 409 13.30 -6.26 -6.23
N MET A 410 13.54 -5.28 -7.09
CA MET A 410 14.84 -4.71 -7.38
C MET A 410 14.74 -3.20 -7.32
N SER A 411 15.74 -2.56 -6.73
CA SER A 411 15.76 -1.11 -6.63
C SER A 411 17.16 -0.53 -6.79
N ALA A 412 17.19 0.68 -7.34
CA ALA A 412 18.36 1.54 -7.30
C ALA A 412 18.07 2.66 -6.30
N PHE A 413 19.01 2.95 -5.41
CA PHE A 413 18.80 3.94 -4.36
C PHE A 413 19.99 4.87 -4.23
N GLY A 414 19.73 6.04 -3.65
CA GLY A 414 20.75 6.82 -2.98
C GLY A 414 20.26 7.29 -1.63
N ALA A 415 21.20 7.56 -0.75
CA ALA A 415 20.92 7.87 0.63
C ALA A 415 21.88 8.93 1.16
N VAL A 416 21.36 9.82 1.99
CA VAL A 416 22.14 10.88 2.63
C VAL A 416 21.83 10.86 4.13
N GLY A 417 22.85 10.56 4.93
CA GLY A 417 22.76 10.54 6.39
C GLY A 417 23.22 11.83 7.07
N VAL A 418 23.01 11.90 8.39
CA VAL A 418 23.58 12.94 9.25
C VAL A 418 25.05 12.61 9.62
N PRO A 419 26.01 13.54 9.44
CA PRO A 419 27.42 13.29 9.78
C PRO A 419 27.62 12.89 11.24
N LYS A 420 28.44 11.87 11.47
CA LYS A 420 28.71 11.32 12.82
C LYS A 420 29.16 12.36 13.85
N MET A 421 29.78 13.46 13.41
CA MET A 421 30.25 14.54 14.30
C MET A 421 29.12 15.33 14.99
N ILE A 422 27.93 15.34 14.40
CA ILE A 422 26.76 16.08 14.91
C ILE A 422 25.56 15.17 15.20
N CYS A 423 25.76 13.86 15.05
CA CYS A 423 24.75 12.85 15.30
C CYS A 423 24.70 12.54 16.81
N ALA A 424 23.53 12.66 17.44
CA ALA A 424 23.38 12.23 18.83
C ALA A 424 23.59 10.70 18.92
N PRO A 425 24.25 10.18 19.98
CA PRO A 425 24.39 8.75 20.19
C PRO A 425 23.03 8.04 20.14
N GLY A 426 22.90 6.98 19.34
CA GLY A 426 21.65 6.24 19.16
C GLY A 426 20.65 6.84 18.18
N TYR A 427 20.94 8.00 17.59
CA TYR A 427 20.15 8.57 16.49
C TYR A 427 20.95 8.48 15.20
N SER A 428 20.39 7.88 14.15
CA SER A 428 20.90 8.03 12.78
C SER A 428 19.73 8.32 11.87
N THR A 429 19.66 9.54 11.33
CA THR A 429 18.68 9.87 10.31
C THR A 429 19.37 9.76 8.96
N GLU A 430 18.88 8.87 8.12
CA GLU A 430 19.27 8.72 6.72
C GLU A 430 18.01 8.94 5.88
N VAL A 431 18.08 9.88 4.93
CA VAL A 431 17.02 10.04 3.93
C VAL A 431 17.41 9.18 2.74
N ARG A 432 16.62 8.15 2.45
CA ARG A 432 16.82 7.26 1.30
C ARG A 432 15.79 7.56 0.22
N TYR A 433 16.26 7.80 -1.00
CA TYR A 433 15.42 7.86 -2.20
C TYR A 433 15.67 6.61 -3.03
N GLN A 434 14.61 6.01 -3.55
CA GLN A 434 14.65 4.70 -4.19
C GLN A 434 13.77 4.68 -5.42
N ALA A 435 14.28 4.13 -6.53
CA ALA A 435 13.48 3.73 -7.67
C ALA A 435 13.40 2.21 -7.67
N SER A 436 12.18 1.66 -7.62
CA SER A 436 11.96 0.23 -7.40
C SER A 436 11.01 -0.36 -8.45
N VAL A 437 11.21 -1.65 -8.73
CA VAL A 437 10.28 -2.50 -9.47
C VAL A 437 10.10 -3.77 -8.65
N ALA A 438 8.86 -4.15 -8.39
CA ALA A 438 8.49 -5.37 -7.69
C ALA A 438 7.48 -6.16 -8.52
N VAL A 439 7.64 -7.48 -8.60
CA VAL A 439 6.73 -8.37 -9.34
C VAL A 439 6.30 -9.51 -8.45
N ASP A 440 5.01 -9.83 -8.43
CA ASP A 440 4.51 -11.07 -7.84
C ASP A 440 5.06 -12.27 -8.64
N LEU A 441 5.43 -13.36 -7.98
CA LEU A 441 5.97 -14.55 -8.65
C LEU A 441 5.01 -15.17 -9.68
N GLY A 442 3.70 -14.95 -9.55
CA GLY A 442 2.70 -15.29 -10.55
C GLY A 442 2.94 -14.64 -11.92
N VAL A 443 3.66 -13.51 -11.99
CA VAL A 443 4.12 -12.88 -13.25
C VAL A 443 5.09 -13.78 -14.00
N LEU A 444 6.01 -14.46 -13.29
CA LEU A 444 7.00 -15.33 -13.93
C LEU A 444 6.32 -16.49 -14.65
N ALA A 445 5.24 -17.03 -14.09
CA ALA A 445 4.45 -18.07 -14.74
C ALA A 445 3.96 -17.61 -16.13
N LYS A 446 3.49 -16.36 -16.26
CA LYS A 446 3.09 -15.77 -17.55
C LYS A 446 4.26 -15.62 -18.52
N VAL A 447 5.43 -15.18 -18.04
CA VAL A 447 6.66 -15.10 -18.85
C VAL A 447 7.07 -16.48 -19.37
N PHE A 448 6.86 -17.53 -18.59
CA PHE A 448 7.12 -18.92 -18.97
C PHE A 448 5.97 -19.61 -19.72
N GLY A 449 4.95 -18.86 -20.16
CA GLY A 449 3.85 -19.37 -20.99
C GLY A 449 2.75 -20.12 -20.23
N LEU A 450 2.77 -20.09 -18.89
CA LEU A 450 1.68 -20.58 -18.06
C LEU A 450 0.63 -19.47 -17.91
N ARG A 451 -0.65 -19.79 -18.15
CA ARG A 451 -1.74 -18.84 -17.91
C ARG A 451 -2.07 -18.83 -16.41
N THR A 452 -1.60 -17.82 -15.70
CA THR A 452 -1.98 -17.53 -14.33
C THR A 452 -2.94 -16.33 -14.28
N SER A 453 -4.05 -16.48 -13.58
CA SER A 453 -4.91 -15.36 -13.17
C SER A 453 -4.26 -14.63 -11.98
N GLY A 454 -4.50 -13.31 -11.88
CA GLY A 454 -4.16 -12.54 -10.66
C GLY A 454 -2.70 -12.13 -10.47
N TRP A 455 -1.89 -12.03 -11.54
CA TRP A 455 -0.53 -11.49 -11.43
C TRP A 455 -0.55 -9.97 -11.21
N SER A 456 0.44 -9.46 -10.48
CA SER A 456 0.61 -8.02 -10.23
C SER A 456 2.08 -7.59 -10.27
N MET A 457 2.31 -6.35 -10.69
CA MET A 457 3.59 -5.66 -10.71
C MET A 457 3.42 -4.27 -10.12
N GLU A 458 4.43 -3.79 -9.40
CA GLU A 458 4.53 -2.43 -8.89
C GLU A 458 5.87 -1.83 -9.34
N ALA A 459 5.88 -0.56 -9.68
CA ALA A 459 7.09 0.17 -10.02
C ALA A 459 6.94 1.64 -9.64
N GLY A 460 8.02 2.28 -9.23
CA GLY A 460 7.91 3.68 -8.85
C GLY A 460 9.16 4.29 -8.26
N VAL A 461 8.98 5.50 -7.74
CA VAL A 461 9.98 6.23 -6.99
C VAL A 461 9.41 6.59 -5.63
N GLU A 462 10.17 6.32 -4.58
CA GLU A 462 9.76 6.53 -3.20
C GLU A 462 10.90 7.12 -2.35
N ILE A 463 10.51 7.77 -1.25
CA ILE A 463 11.39 8.12 -0.14
C ILE A 463 11.05 7.18 1.00
N THR A 464 12.02 6.41 1.47
CA THR A 464 11.78 5.34 2.46
C THR A 464 12.32 5.71 3.83
N ASP A 465 11.81 4.98 4.83
CA ASP A 465 12.21 5.09 6.23
C ASP A 465 12.05 6.53 6.83
N VAL A 466 11.05 7.31 6.37
CA VAL A 466 10.81 8.68 6.83
C VAL A 466 10.08 8.68 8.18
N PRO A 467 10.63 9.26 9.27
CA PRO A 467 9.91 9.36 10.53
C PRO A 467 8.62 10.18 10.37
N ALA A 468 7.48 9.68 10.88
CA ALA A 468 6.19 10.39 10.76
C ALA A 468 6.24 11.84 11.31
N THR A 469 7.07 12.08 12.33
CA THR A 469 7.28 13.40 12.93
C THR A 469 7.94 14.41 12.00
N ALA A 470 8.66 13.96 10.97
CA ALA A 470 9.29 14.83 9.97
C ALA A 470 8.27 15.40 8.96
N VAL A 471 7.12 14.74 8.79
CA VAL A 471 6.07 15.09 7.81
C VAL A 471 4.67 15.06 8.46
N PRO A 472 4.42 15.94 9.45
CA PRO A 472 3.19 15.91 10.25
C PRO A 472 1.91 16.14 9.44
N MET A 473 2.03 16.69 8.22
CA MET A 473 0.91 16.90 7.30
C MET A 473 0.15 15.61 6.94
N PHE A 474 0.82 14.44 6.97
CA PHE A 474 0.19 13.15 6.67
C PHE A 474 -0.55 12.52 7.85
N LYS A 475 -0.51 13.13 9.05
CA LYS A 475 -1.23 12.67 10.26
C LYS A 475 -1.03 11.19 10.60
N ALA A 476 0.14 10.64 10.28
CA ALA A 476 0.44 9.25 10.58
C ALA A 476 0.53 9.02 12.11
N PRO A 477 0.24 7.79 12.59
CA PRO A 477 0.28 7.50 14.02
C PRO A 477 1.65 7.79 14.64
N TYR A 478 1.67 8.18 15.92
CA TYR A 478 2.92 8.51 16.58
C TYR A 478 3.85 7.28 16.69
N GLY A 479 5.13 7.49 16.39
CA GLY A 479 6.16 6.44 16.43
C GLY A 479 6.14 5.49 15.23
N THR A 480 5.43 5.84 14.14
CA THR A 480 5.54 5.14 12.86
C THR A 480 6.57 5.78 11.95
N THR A 481 6.94 4.98 10.95
CA THR A 481 7.78 5.35 9.82
C THR A 481 6.94 5.29 8.55
N LEU A 482 7.29 6.12 7.57
CA LEU A 482 6.57 6.28 6.32
C LEU A 482 7.46 5.92 5.13
N ASP A 483 6.89 5.16 4.19
CA ASP A 483 7.36 5.15 2.80
C ASP A 483 6.44 6.08 2.01
N ILE A 484 7.04 7.06 1.34
CA ILE A 484 6.34 8.09 0.56
C ILE A 484 6.62 7.80 -0.91
N TRP A 485 5.69 7.12 -1.58
CA TRP A 485 5.76 6.93 -3.01
C TRP A 485 5.48 8.25 -3.69
N LEU A 486 6.50 8.86 -4.30
CA LEU A 486 6.36 10.08 -5.08
C LEU A 486 5.61 9.80 -6.38
N CYS A 487 5.74 8.60 -6.92
CA CYS A 487 4.96 8.08 -8.02
C CYS A 487 5.02 6.56 -7.94
N LYS A 488 3.88 5.90 -7.82
CA LYS A 488 3.77 4.46 -7.86
C LYS A 488 2.85 4.06 -8.99
N VAL A 489 3.29 3.12 -9.80
CA VAL A 489 2.54 2.47 -10.86
C VAL A 489 2.29 1.04 -10.44
N THR A 490 1.03 0.62 -10.46
CA THR A 490 0.61 -0.76 -10.22
C THR A 490 -0.01 -1.29 -11.50
N VAL A 491 0.40 -2.48 -11.93
CA VAL A 491 -0.17 -3.18 -13.08
C VAL A 491 -0.69 -4.52 -12.62
N GLN A 492 -1.93 -4.85 -12.97
CA GLN A 492 -2.60 -6.08 -12.58
C GLN A 492 -3.26 -6.74 -13.78
N GLY A 493 -3.11 -8.06 -13.88
CA GLY A 493 -3.83 -8.86 -14.85
C GLY A 493 -5.29 -9.04 -14.45
N VAL A 494 -6.20 -8.64 -15.34
CA VAL A 494 -7.65 -8.86 -15.21
C VAL A 494 -7.99 -10.19 -15.89
N VAL A 495 -8.81 -11.00 -15.24
CA VAL A 495 -9.28 -12.28 -15.80
C VAL A 495 -10.47 -12.00 -16.71
N HIS A 496 -10.39 -12.41 -17.97
CA HIS A 496 -11.55 -12.48 -18.87
C HIS A 496 -12.49 -13.62 -18.48
#